data_AF-A0A523CZN5-F1
#
_entry.id   AF-A0A523CZN5-F1
#
_cell.length_a   1.000
_cell.length_b   1.000
_cell.length_c   1.000
_cell.angle_alpha   90.00
_cell.angle_beta   90.00
_cell.angle_gamma   90.00
#
_symmetry.space_group_name_H-M   'P 1'
#
loop_
_entity.id
_entity.type
_entity.pdbx_description
1 polymer ?
#
loop_
_entity_poly.entity_id
_entity_poly.type
_entity_poly.pdbx_seq_one_letter_code
_entity_poly.pdbx_strand_id
1 'polypeptide(L)'
;MEQTLTIDAKPRNREEPVWPEKLGELFDTHQARLYRLARRLSSDPEEARDLVQEAFLHAARSPARVPDGAAAEPWLVRVVVNLCRDRRRRQRVRRRPLDELVPPQPGSPESA
;
A
#
# COMPACT_ATOMS: atom_id res chain seq x y z
N MET A 1 36.00 -4.58 -30.10
CA MET A 1 34.66 -4.04 -29.77
C MET A 1 34.20 -4.71 -28.50
N GLU A 2 34.47 -4.11 -27.35
CA GLU A 2 33.83 -4.50 -26.09
C GLU A 2 33.49 -3.21 -25.35
N GLN A 3 32.19 -2.92 -25.27
CA GLN A 3 31.66 -1.80 -24.50
C GLN A 3 31.64 -2.22 -23.04
N THR A 4 32.50 -1.62 -22.22
CA THR A 4 32.39 -1.68 -20.77
C THR A 4 31.20 -0.83 -20.35
N LEU A 5 30.06 -1.50 -20.11
CA LEU A 5 28.88 -0.91 -19.50
C LEU A 5 29.25 -0.48 -18.07
N THR A 6 29.41 0.83 -17.85
CA THR A 6 29.47 1.44 -16.52
C THR A 6 28.15 1.15 -15.81
N ILE A 7 28.16 0.12 -14.96
CA ILE A 7 27.08 -0.18 -14.03
C ILE A 7 27.19 0.88 -12.95
N ASP A 8 26.20 1.78 -12.87
CA ASP A 8 26.04 2.75 -11.78
C ASP A 8 26.09 2.00 -10.44
N ALA A 9 27.28 2.00 -9.84
CA ALA A 9 27.51 1.46 -8.52
C ALA A 9 26.89 2.42 -7.51
N LYS A 10 25.63 2.14 -7.13
CA LYS A 10 25.01 2.70 -5.93
C LYS A 10 26.00 2.53 -4.76
N PRO A 11 26.37 3.61 -4.05
CA PRO A 11 27.50 3.57 -3.12
C PRO A 11 27.31 2.50 -2.05
N ARG A 12 28.37 1.70 -1.90
CA ARG A 12 28.53 0.61 -0.94
C ARG A 12 29.29 1.19 0.26
N ASN A 13 28.71 1.08 1.47
CA ASN A 13 29.22 1.52 2.80
C ASN A 13 28.92 3.01 3.13
N ARG A 14 28.44 3.44 4.31
CA ARG A 14 28.61 2.97 5.71
C ARG A 14 27.48 3.61 6.56
N GLU A 15 26.96 2.86 7.55
CA GLU A 15 25.70 3.05 8.31
C GLU A 15 24.48 2.41 7.63
N GLU A 16 24.26 1.12 7.88
CA GLU A 16 22.91 0.56 7.83
C GLU A 16 22.17 1.15 9.04
N PRO A 17 21.10 1.94 8.85
CA PRO A 17 20.40 2.49 10.00
C PRO A 17 19.92 1.36 10.89
N VAL A 18 19.85 1.65 12.18
CA VAL A 18 19.21 0.81 13.18
C VAL A 18 17.69 0.90 12.95
N TRP A 19 17.27 0.40 11.79
CA TRP A 19 15.91 0.42 11.26
C TRP A 19 14.90 -0.29 12.15
N PRO A 20 15.21 -1.39 12.89
CA PRO A 20 14.22 -1.96 13.81
C PRO A 20 13.88 -0.99 14.95
N GLU A 21 14.86 -0.23 15.46
CA GLU A 21 14.65 0.73 16.54
C GLU A 21 13.86 1.94 16.06
N LYS A 22 14.29 2.59 14.97
CA LYS A 22 13.56 3.73 14.38
C LYS A 22 12.14 3.37 13.92
N LEU A 23 11.96 2.18 13.34
CA LEU A 23 10.63 1.70 12.96
C LEU A 23 9.77 1.36 14.18
N GLY A 24 10.38 0.81 15.24
CA GLY A 24 9.74 0.54 16.51
C GLY A 24 9.23 1.83 17.16
N GLU A 25 10.07 2.86 17.27
CA GLU A 25 9.68 4.18 17.77
C GLU A 25 8.54 4.79 16.95
N LEU A 26 8.64 4.71 15.62
CA LEU A 26 7.60 5.19 14.71
C LEU A 26 6.28 4.40 14.90
N PHE A 27 6.39 3.09 15.11
CA PHE A 27 5.25 2.22 15.39
C PHE A 27 4.59 2.62 16.70
N ASP A 28 5.33 2.62 17.81
CA ASP A 28 4.82 2.92 19.14
C ASP A 28 4.18 4.32 19.21
N THR A 29 4.78 5.29 18.52
CA THR A 29 4.27 6.67 18.47
C THR A 29 2.94 6.77 17.70
N HIS A 30 2.79 6.07 16.57
CA HIS A 30 1.69 6.34 15.63
C HIS A 30 0.63 5.24 15.55
N GLN A 31 0.91 4.01 15.97
CA GLN A 31 0.03 2.85 15.73
C GLN A 31 -1.38 3.04 16.28
N ALA A 32 -1.52 3.59 17.49
CA ALA A 32 -2.83 3.80 18.11
C ALA A 32 -3.68 4.84 17.34
N ARG A 33 -3.06 5.91 16.83
CA ARG A 33 -3.77 6.93 16.06
C ARG A 33 -4.13 6.43 14.67
N LEU A 34 -3.22 5.73 14.02
CA LEU A 34 -3.46 5.09 12.71
C LEU A 34 -4.54 4.03 12.81
N TYR A 35 -4.57 3.24 13.89
CA TYR A 35 -5.64 2.28 14.15
C TYR A 35 -7.00 2.96 14.33
N ARG A 36 -7.08 4.05 15.11
CA ARG A 36 -8.33 4.83 15.23
C ARG A 36 -8.81 5.38 13.89
N LEU A 37 -7.89 5.84 13.04
CA LEU A 37 -8.21 6.27 11.68
C LEU A 37 -8.71 5.08 10.85
N ALA A 38 -7.97 3.97 10.83
CA ALA A 38 -8.32 2.77 10.08
C ALA A 38 -9.69 2.22 10.48
N ARG A 39 -10.03 2.23 11.78
CA ARG A 39 -11.35 1.83 12.31
C ARG A 39 -12.51 2.67 11.78
N ARG A 40 -12.27 3.93 11.38
CA ARG A 40 -13.30 4.78 10.74
C ARG A 40 -13.43 4.53 9.24
N LEU A 41 -12.43 3.87 8.65
CA LEU A 41 -12.33 3.64 7.21
C LEU A 41 -12.62 2.17 6.83
N SER A 42 -12.47 1.22 7.77
CA SER A 42 -12.67 -0.22 7.58
C SER A 42 -14.04 -0.69 8.09
N SER A 43 -14.42 -1.90 7.68
CA SER A 43 -15.71 -2.49 8.03
C SER A 43 -15.68 -3.15 9.41
N ASP A 44 -14.52 -3.67 9.83
CA ASP A 44 -14.34 -4.41 11.07
C ASP A 44 -12.98 -4.11 11.74
N PRO A 45 -12.76 -4.57 12.99
CA PRO A 45 -11.52 -4.30 13.72
C PRO A 45 -10.29 -5.00 13.15
N GLU A 46 -10.43 -6.21 12.60
CA GLU A 46 -9.30 -6.95 12.03
C GLU A 46 -8.79 -6.28 10.77
N GLU A 47 -9.70 -5.86 9.87
CA GLU A 47 -9.33 -5.10 8.69
C GLU A 47 -8.56 -3.81 9.06
N ALA A 48 -8.92 -3.16 10.17
CA ALA A 48 -8.18 -2.00 10.66
C ALA A 48 -6.77 -2.36 11.14
N ARG A 49 -6.60 -3.46 11.88
CA ARG A 49 -5.28 -3.93 12.32
C ARG A 49 -4.40 -4.27 11.13
N ASP A 50 -4.95 -4.98 10.15
CA ASP A 50 -4.26 -5.34 8.92
C ASP A 50 -3.80 -4.11 8.12
N LEU A 51 -4.65 -3.08 8.02
CA LEU A 51 -4.30 -1.84 7.33
C LEU A 51 -3.12 -1.13 8.00
N VAL A 52 -3.10 -1.08 9.32
CA VAL A 52 -1.98 -0.49 10.08
C VAL A 52 -0.72 -1.33 9.90
N GLN A 53 -0.82 -2.65 10.05
CA GLN A 53 0.31 -3.56 9.87
C GLN A 53 0.91 -3.44 8.46
N GLU A 54 0.07 -3.44 7.43
CA GLU A 54 0.51 -3.33 6.03
C GLU A 54 1.14 -1.97 5.74
N ALA A 55 0.69 -0.88 6.40
CA ALA A 55 1.35 0.42 6.30
C ALA A 55 2.77 0.40 6.88
N PHE A 56 2.99 -0.23 8.03
CA PHE A 56 4.32 -0.37 8.61
C PHE A 56 5.21 -1.36 7.85
N LEU A 57 4.65 -2.43 7.27
CA LEU A 57 5.37 -3.30 6.34
C LEU A 57 5.79 -2.54 5.07
N HIS A 58 4.95 -1.63 4.56
CA HIS A 58 5.31 -0.76 3.45
C HIS A 58 6.46 0.19 3.83
N ALA A 59 6.45 0.73 5.05
CA ALA A 59 7.56 1.53 5.57
C ALA A 59 8.85 0.71 5.67
N ALA A 60 8.78 -0.51 6.21
CA ALA A 60 9.92 -1.42 6.34
C ALA A 60 10.53 -1.84 4.98
N ARG A 61 9.70 -2.04 3.95
CA ARG A 61 10.15 -2.41 2.60
C ARG A 61 10.74 -1.24 1.81
N SER A 62 10.46 0.00 2.19
CA SER A 62 10.93 1.19 1.47
C SER A 62 11.29 2.30 2.45
N PRO A 63 12.29 2.07 3.31
CA PRO A 63 12.59 2.97 4.43
C PRO A 63 13.05 4.35 3.97
N ALA A 64 13.75 4.44 2.84
CA ALA A 64 14.15 5.71 2.21
C ALA A 64 12.97 6.60 1.76
N ARG A 65 11.74 6.06 1.73
CA ARG A 65 10.53 6.83 1.41
C ARG A 65 9.82 7.37 2.65
N VAL A 66 10.23 6.96 3.85
CA VAL A 66 9.66 7.42 5.10
C VAL A 66 10.28 8.79 5.43
N PRO A 67 9.50 9.87 5.46
CA PRO A 67 10.03 11.18 5.83
C PRO A 67 10.48 11.19 7.29
N ASP A 68 11.46 12.04 7.60
CA ASP A 68 11.92 12.23 8.97
C ASP A 68 11.01 13.17 9.78
N GLY A 69 11.06 13.03 11.10
CA GLY A 69 10.39 13.90 12.06
C GLY A 69 8.87 13.98 11.86
N ALA A 70 8.32 15.19 11.98
CA ALA A 70 6.88 15.45 11.94
C ALA A 70 6.20 15.09 10.61
N ALA A 71 6.97 14.92 9.52
CA ALA A 71 6.42 14.53 8.22
C ALA A 71 6.11 13.02 8.10
N ALA A 72 6.62 12.19 9.01
CA ALA A 72 6.38 10.75 9.00
C ALA A 72 4.90 10.40 9.22
N GLU A 73 4.25 11.11 10.14
CA GLU A 73 2.84 10.89 10.48
C GLU A 73 1.88 11.14 9.31
N PRO A 74 1.86 12.30 8.64
CA PRO A 74 0.98 12.53 7.50
C PRO A 74 1.29 11.59 6.33
N TRP A 75 2.53 11.14 6.19
CA TRP A 75 2.89 10.10 5.22
C TRP A 75 2.26 8.74 5.56
N LEU A 76 2.36 8.28 6.81
CA LEU A 76 1.72 7.04 7.27
C LEU A 76 0.19 7.09 7.12
N VAL A 77 -0.42 8.23 7.45
CA VAL A 77 -1.86 8.47 7.24
C VAL A 77 -2.23 8.29 5.76
N ARG A 78 -1.42 8.85 4.85
CA ARG A 78 -1.64 8.69 3.39
C ARG A 78 -1.55 7.22 2.97
N VAL A 79 -0.55 6.48 3.47
CA VAL A 79 -0.39 5.05 3.18
C VAL A 79 -1.65 4.27 3.62
N VAL A 80 -2.12 4.46 4.85
CA VAL A 80 -3.34 3.80 5.36
C VAL A 80 -4.58 4.13 4.51
N VAL A 81 -4.76 5.40 4.15
CA VAL A 81 -5.89 5.85 3.32
C VAL A 81 -5.84 5.19 1.92
N ASN A 82 -4.65 5.11 1.32
CA ASN A 82 -4.47 4.47 0.02
C ASN A 82 -4.75 2.97 0.08
N LEU A 83 -4.21 2.25 1.08
CA LEU A 83 -4.49 0.83 1.28
C LEU A 83 -6.01 0.57 1.43
N CYS A 84 -6.69 1.41 2.19
CA CYS A 84 -8.13 1.30 2.39
C CYS A 84 -8.93 1.56 1.10
N ARG A 85 -8.53 2.57 0.31
CA ARG A 85 -9.12 2.84 -1.02
C ARG A 85 -8.91 1.67 -1.97
N ASP A 86 -7.72 1.09 -2.00
CA ASP A 86 -7.38 -0.04 -2.84
C ASP A 86 -8.19 -1.28 -2.47
N ARG A 87 -8.33 -1.59 -1.18
CA ARG A 87 -9.17 -2.70 -0.71
C ARG A 87 -10.63 -2.50 -1.13
N ARG A 88 -11.20 -1.31 -0.92
CA ARG A 88 -12.57 -1.00 -1.38
C ARG A 88 -12.74 -1.12 -2.88
N ARG A 89 -11.76 -0.64 -3.67
CA ARG A 89 -11.77 -0.78 -5.14
C ARG A 89 -11.79 -2.26 -5.53
N ARG A 90 -10.93 -3.09 -4.94
CA ARG A 90 -10.87 -4.54 -5.21
C ARG A 90 -12.16 -5.26 -4.80
N GLN A 91 -12.75 -4.91 -3.65
CA GLN A 91 -14.03 -5.47 -3.20
C GLN A 91 -15.17 -5.11 -4.16
N ARG A 92 -15.23 -3.87 -4.65
CA ARG A 92 -16.22 -3.44 -5.65
C ARG A 92 -16.11 -4.21 -6.96
N VAL A 93 -14.90 -4.43 -7.46
CA VAL A 93 -14.67 -5.21 -8.69
C VAL A 93 -15.08 -6.67 -8.50
N ARG A 94 -14.74 -7.28 -7.36
CA ARG A 94 -15.10 -8.68 -7.04
C ARG A 94 -16.61 -8.91 -6.86
N ARG A 95 -17.35 -7.87 -6.46
CA ARG A 95 -18.80 -7.94 -6.23
C ARG A 95 -19.63 -7.62 -7.47
N ARG A 96 -19.01 -7.34 -8.62
CA ARG A 96 -19.77 -7.15 -9.87
C ARG A 96 -20.40 -8.48 -10.28
N PRO A 97 -21.72 -8.53 -10.54
CA PRO A 97 -22.38 -9.69 -11.09
C PRO A 97 -21.70 -10.14 -12.39
N LEU A 98 -21.62 -11.45 -12.62
CA LEU A 98 -21.02 -12.01 -13.83
C LEU A 98 -21.82 -11.66 -15.11
N ASP A 99 -23.11 -11.30 -14.98
CA ASP A 99 -23.96 -10.93 -16.11
C ASP A 99 -23.58 -9.56 -16.73
N GLU A 100 -23.11 -8.60 -15.93
CA GLU A 100 -22.60 -7.29 -16.39
C GLU A 100 -21.25 -7.39 -17.13
N LEU A 101 -20.57 -8.54 -17.09
CA LEU A 101 -19.32 -8.79 -17.79
C LEU A 101 -19.52 -9.46 -19.15
N VAL A 102 -20.75 -9.87 -19.48
CA VAL A 102 -21.10 -10.42 -20.79
C VAL A 102 -21.47 -9.24 -21.70
N PRO A 103 -20.65 -8.90 -22.72
CA PRO A 103 -21.05 -7.89 -23.70
C PRO A 103 -22.36 -8.34 -24.39
N PRO A 104 -23.28 -7.41 -24.71
CA PRO A 104 -24.49 -7.76 -25.42
C PRO A 104 -24.11 -8.51 -26.70
N GLN A 105 -24.61 -9.74 -26.84
CA GLN A 105 -24.34 -10.54 -28.03
C GLN A 105 -24.86 -9.75 -29.24
N PRO A 106 -24.02 -9.38 -30.21
CA PRO A 106 -24.52 -8.76 -31.43
C PRO A 106 -25.49 -9.75 -32.06
N GLY A 107 -26.73 -9.29 -32.29
CA GLY A 107 -27.86 -10.14 -32.67
C GLY A 107 -27.48 -11.12 -33.76
N SER A 108 -27.72 -12.41 -33.49
CA SER A 108 -27.70 -13.44 -34.52
C SER A 108 -28.59 -12.99 -35.68
N PRO A 109 -28.14 -13.08 -36.94
CA PRO A 109 -28.99 -12.78 -38.08
C PRO A 109 -30.11 -13.83 -38.09
N GLU A 110 -31.32 -13.39 -37.76
CA GLU A 110 -32.53 -14.16 -38.00
C GLU A 110 -32.64 -14.34 -39.51
N SER A 111 -32.37 -15.56 -39.97
CA SER A 111 -32.47 -15.94 -41.37
C SER A 111 -33.92 -15.79 -41.82
N ALA A 112 -34.14 -14.89 -42.77
CA ALA A 112 -35.34 -14.81 -43.60
C ALA A 112 -34.96 -15.11 -45.05
#